data_AF-A0A9E1KT74-F1
#
_entry.id   AF-A0A9E1KT74-F1
#
_cell.length_a   1.000
_cell.length_b   1.000
_cell.length_c   1.000
_cell.angle_alpha   90.00
_cell.angle_beta   90.00
_cell.angle_gamma   90.00
#
_symmetry.space_group_name_H-M   'P 1'
#
loop_
_entity.id
_entity.type
_entity.pdbx_description
1 polymer ?
#
loop_
_entity_poly.entity_id
_entity_poly.type
_entity_poly.pdbx_seq_one_letter_code
_entity_poly.pdbx_strand_id
1 'polypeptide(L)'
;MAQVSELKLVKIGNSKGIRIPKSILQKYGFTDSIQIEEKENGILLHNSKISKLSWEDTFKAMKSEKEDWTDFDNALQDGLDD
;
A
#
# COMPACT_ATOMS: atom_id res chain seq x y z
N MET A 1 3.76 -12.55 -3.35
CA MET A 1 3.55 -13.10 -4.70
C MET A 1 2.60 -12.18 -5.47
N ALA A 2 2.92 -11.82 -6.71
CA ALA A 2 2.03 -11.02 -7.55
C ALA A 2 0.96 -11.93 -8.19
N GLN A 3 -0.30 -11.51 -8.12
CA GLN A 3 -1.40 -12.22 -8.77
C GLN A 3 -1.63 -11.61 -10.15
N VAL A 4 -1.48 -12.42 -11.20
CA VAL A 4 -1.72 -12.01 -12.58
C VAL A 4 -3.09 -12.50 -13.01
N SER A 5 -3.88 -11.64 -13.64
CA SER A 5 -5.19 -11.99 -14.19
C SER A 5 -5.36 -11.33 -15.55
N GLU A 6 -5.88 -12.07 -16.51
CA GLU A 6 -6.17 -11.55 -17.85
C GLU A 6 -7.52 -10.81 -17.82
N LEU A 7 -7.52 -9.56 -18.28
CA LEU A 7 -8.72 -8.73 -18.36
C LEU A 7 -9.00 -8.34 -19.81
N LYS A 8 -10.27 -8.38 -20.20
CA LYS A 8 -10.69 -7.91 -21.52
C LYS A 8 -10.72 -6.38 -21.57
N LEU A 9 -10.16 -5.83 -22.64
CA LEU A 9 -10.30 -4.41 -22.96
C LEU A 9 -11.69 -4.13 -23.52
N VAL A 10 -12.32 -3.07 -23.02
CA VAL A 10 -13.62 -2.58 -23.50
C VAL A 10 -13.44 -1.26 -24.24
N LYS A 11 -14.18 -1.06 -25.33
CA LYS A 11 -14.14 0.19 -26.08
C LYS A 11 -14.90 1.27 -25.31
N ILE A 12 -14.28 2.44 -25.13
CA ILE A 12 -14.87 3.64 -24.52
C ILE A 12 -14.61 4.79 -25.49
N GLY A 13 -15.50 4.99 -26.47
CA GLY A 13 -15.29 5.98 -27.53
C GLY A 13 -14.03 5.68 -28.36
N ASN A 14 -13.09 6.64 -28.39
CA ASN A 14 -11.77 6.50 -29.02
C ASN A 14 -10.72 5.83 -28.11
N SER A 15 -11.08 5.50 -26.87
CA SER A 15 -10.19 4.92 -25.87
C SER A 15 -10.55 3.45 -25.59
N LYS A 16 -9.69 2.78 -24.82
CA LYS A 16 -9.96 1.46 -24.25
C LYS A 16 -9.94 1.55 -22.73
N GLY A 17 -10.86 0.86 -22.08
CA GLY A 17 -10.90 0.71 -20.62
C GLY A 17 -10.71 -0.75 -20.20
N ILE A 18 -10.42 -0.93 -18.91
CA ILE A 18 -10.42 -2.23 -18.23
C ILE A 18 -11.53 -2.24 -17.19
N ARG A 19 -12.18 -3.39 -17.00
CA ARG A 19 -13.12 -3.58 -15.88
C ARG A 19 -12.36 -4.14 -14.68
N ILE A 20 -12.24 -3.33 -13.64
CA ILE A 20 -11.60 -3.73 -12.39
C ILE A 20 -12.67 -4.28 -11.45
N PRO A 21 -12.56 -5.55 -10.97
CA PRO A 21 -13.48 -6.09 -9.98
C PRO A 21 -13.55 -5.26 -8.70
N LYS A 22 -14.75 -5.16 -8.10
CA LYS A 22 -14.98 -4.42 -6.86
C LYS A 22 -14.05 -4.85 -5.72
N SER A 23 -13.72 -6.14 -5.63
CA SER A 23 -12.80 -6.67 -4.62
C SER A 23 -11.39 -6.08 -4.75
N ILE A 24 -10.91 -5.82 -5.96
CA ILE A 24 -9.61 -5.17 -6.21
C ILE A 24 -9.69 -3.69 -5.85
N LEU A 25 -10.76 -3.00 -6.24
CA LEU A 25 -10.97 -1.59 -5.87
C LEU A 25 -10.94 -1.39 -4.36
N GLN A 26 -11.65 -2.24 -3.61
CA GLN A 26 -11.69 -2.18 -2.14
C GLN A 26 -10.34 -2.53 -1.51
N LYS A 27 -9.67 -3.59 -1.99
CA LYS A 27 -8.38 -4.03 -1.45
C LYS A 27 -7.30 -2.95 -1.56
N TYR A 28 -7.30 -2.18 -2.63
CA TYR A 28 -6.30 -1.13 -2.88
C TYR A 28 -6.81 0.28 -2.60
N GLY A 29 -8.02 0.42 -2.05
CA GLY A 29 -8.62 1.71 -1.70
C GLY A 29 -8.82 2.66 -2.90
N PHE A 30 -8.98 2.11 -4.11
CA PHE A 30 -9.27 2.91 -5.29
C PHE A 30 -10.67 3.51 -5.16
N THR A 31 -10.76 4.84 -5.28
CA THR A 31 -12.01 5.61 -5.18
C THR A 31 -12.38 6.12 -6.58
N ASP A 32 -12.49 7.44 -6.73
CA ASP A 32 -12.97 8.06 -7.97
C ASP A 32 -11.86 8.31 -8.98
N SER A 33 -10.61 8.43 -8.53
CA SER A 33 -9.45 8.70 -9.39
C SER A 33 -8.23 7.84 -9.04
N ILE A 34 -7.50 7.47 -10.08
CA ILE A 34 -6.23 6.74 -10.01
C ILE A 34 -5.18 7.47 -10.84
N GLN A 35 -3.93 7.33 -10.45
CA GLN A 35 -2.79 7.82 -11.22
C GLN A 35 -2.19 6.65 -12.01
N ILE A 36 -1.72 6.98 -13.21
CA ILE A 36 -1.09 6.06 -14.14
C ILE A 36 0.35 6.52 -14.35
N GLU A 37 1.30 5.64 -14.08
CA GLU A 37 2.72 5.86 -14.36
C GLU A 37 3.15 4.90 -15.47
N GLU A 38 3.75 5.44 -16.54
CA GLU A 38 4.29 4.63 -17.63
C GLU A 38 5.70 4.12 -17.27
N LYS A 39 5.93 2.81 -17.42
CA LYS A 39 7.21 2.14 -17.19
C LYS A 39 7.59 1.29 -18.41
N GLU A 40 8.84 0.86 -18.47
CA GLU A 40 9.37 0.04 -19.58
C GLU A 40 8.55 -1.23 -19.83
N ASN A 41 8.03 -1.86 -18.77
CA ASN A 41 7.29 -3.12 -18.85
C ASN A 41 5.76 -2.96 -18.75
N GLY A 42 5.24 -1.73 -18.87
CA GLY A 42 3.81 -1.46 -18.85
C GLY A 42 3.41 -0.27 -17.97
N ILE A 43 2.14 -0.25 -17.58
CA ILE A 43 1.58 0.85 -16.77
C ILE A 43 1.41 0.41 -15.31
N LEU A 44 1.80 1.28 -14.38
CA LEU A 44 1.53 1.12 -12.96
C LEU A 44 0.33 1.99 -12.58
N LEU A 45 -0.70 1.35 -12.01
CA LEU A 45 -1.86 2.04 -11.46
C LEU A 45 -1.70 2.18 -9.95
N HIS A 46 -1.80 3.40 -9.42
CA HIS A 46 -1.78 3.64 -7.98
C HIS A 46 -2.84 4.68 -7.57
N ASN A 47 -3.16 4.70 -6.26
CA ASN A 47 -4.19 5.59 -5.75
C ASN A 47 -3.75 7.04 -5.92
N SER A 48 -4.66 7.91 -6.42
CA SER A 48 -4.39 9.34 -6.55
C SER A 48 -4.24 10.03 -5.20
N LYS A 49 -4.80 9.45 -4.13
CA LYS A 49 -4.59 9.84 -2.75
C LYS A 49 -3.69 8.83 -2.07
N ILE A 50 -2.39 8.98 -2.28
CA ILE A 50 -1.49 8.79 -1.14
C ILE A 50 -1.72 10.07 -0.33
N SER A 51 -2.75 10.13 0.51
CA SER A 51 -2.54 10.82 1.77
C SER A 51 -1.42 10.01 2.40
N LYS A 52 -0.17 10.38 2.07
CA LYS A 52 0.92 10.17 2.99
C LYS A 52 0.32 10.77 4.24
N LEU A 53 -0.06 9.92 5.21
CA LEU A 53 0.11 10.36 6.59
C LEU A 53 1.48 11.00 6.54
N SER A 54 1.49 12.33 6.66
CA SER A 54 2.74 13.07 6.72
C SER A 54 3.57 12.32 7.74
N TRP A 55 4.89 12.24 7.56
CA TRP A 55 5.74 11.54 8.52
C TRP A 55 5.38 11.95 9.98
N GLU A 56 4.93 13.19 10.16
CA GLU A 56 4.31 13.74 11.36
C GLU A 56 3.12 12.93 11.95
N ASP A 57 2.17 12.47 11.13
CA ASP A 57 1.00 11.70 11.59
C ASP A 57 1.38 10.27 11.99
N THR A 58 2.29 9.63 11.25
CA THR A 58 2.81 8.29 11.60
C THR A 58 3.67 8.35 12.87
N PHE A 59 4.43 9.43 13.06
CA PHE A 59 5.21 9.67 14.28
C PHE A 59 4.30 9.90 15.51
N LYS A 60 3.16 10.56 15.33
CA LYS A 60 2.16 10.74 16.40
C LYS A 60 1.49 9.42 16.78
N ALA A 61 1.17 8.56 15.82
CA ALA A 61 0.59 7.24 16.08
C ALA A 61 1.57 6.35 16.88
N MET A 62 2.84 6.30 16.47
CA MET A 62 3.89 5.58 17.22
C MET A 62 4.17 6.16 18.60
N LYS A 63 3.96 7.47 18.82
CA LYS A 63 4.10 8.08 20.15
C LYS A 63 2.89 7.80 21.07
N SER A 64 1.75 7.43 20.51
CA SER A 64 0.53 7.09 21.26
C SER A 64 0.49 5.62 21.68
N GLU A 65 1.16 4.73 20.93
CA GLU A 65 1.53 3.41 21.43
C GLU A 65 2.75 3.59 22.34
N LYS A 66 2.50 3.76 23.64
CA LYS A 66 3.47 3.35 24.65
C LYS A 66 3.61 1.84 24.54
N GLU A 67 4.32 1.36 23.52
CA GLU A 67 4.91 0.03 23.58
C GLU A 67 5.84 0.04 24.79
N ASP A 68 5.48 -0.78 25.76
CA ASP A 68 6.28 -1.03 26.94
C ASP A 68 7.47 -1.87 26.48
N TRP A 69 8.58 -1.22 26.14
CA TRP A 69 9.82 -1.85 25.67
C TRP A 69 10.57 -2.60 26.78
N THR A 70 9.96 -2.80 27.96
CA THR A 70 10.56 -3.52 29.09
C THR A 70 10.90 -4.98 28.77
N ASP A 71 10.33 -5.56 27.71
CA ASP A 71 10.66 -6.93 27.28
C ASP A 71 11.93 -7.01 26.41
N PHE A 72 12.38 -5.89 25.83
CA PHE A 72 13.62 -5.87 25.03
C PHE A 72 14.88 -5.78 25.90
N ASP A 73 14.80 -5.13 27.06
CA ASP A 73 15.92 -5.02 28.01
C ASP A 73 16.25 -6.37 28.67
N ASN A 74 15.25 -7.21 28.96
CA ASN A 74 15.49 -8.54 29.55
C ASN A 74 16.17 -9.52 28.56
N ALA A 75 15.84 -9.45 27.27
CA ALA A 75 16.45 -10.31 26.25
C ALA A 75 17.91 -9.93 25.93
N LEU A 76 18.30 -8.67 26.17
CA LEU A 76 19.67 -8.21 25.96
C LEU A 76 20.60 -8.59 27.13
N GLN A 77 20.04 -8.72 28.34
CA GLN A 77 20.81 -9.05 29.54
C GLN A 77 21.11 -10.55 29.69
N ASP A 78 20.28 -11.42 29.10
CA ASP A 78 20.44 -12.89 29.17
C ASP A 78 21.49 -13.44 28.16
N GLY A 79 22.05 -12.58 27.29
CA GLY A 79 23.03 -12.97 26.26
C GLY A 79 24.47 -12.54 26.54
N LEU A 80 24.76 -11.96 27.71
CA LEU A 80 26.09 -11.48 28.10
C LEU A 80 26.65 -12.15 29.37
N ASP A 81 26.10 -13.29 29.76
CA ASP A 81 26.69 -14.16 30.78
C ASP A 81 26.75 -15.60 30.26
N ASP A 82 27.68 -15.85 29.32
CA ASP A 82 28.61 -17.00 29.29
C ASP A 82 29.60 -16.90 28.11
#